data_AF-A0A151BQ20-F1
#
_entry.id   AF-A0A151BQ20-F1
#
_cell.length_a   1.000
_cell.length_b   1.000
_cell.length_c   1.000
_cell.angle_alpha   90.00
_cell.angle_beta   90.00
_cell.angle_gamma   90.00
#
_symmetry.space_group_name_H-M   'P 1'
#
loop_
_entity.id
_entity.type
_entity.pdbx_description
1 polymer ?
#
loop_
_entity_poly.entity_id
_entity_poly.type
_entity_poly.pdbx_seq_one_letter_code
_entity_poly.pdbx_strand_id
1 'polypeptide(L)'
;MVEMAKEILIVIIASSLILNVALGLSLASVINSMGLMAKKIAEYEAKWAEEPWSPPEGLGYLPPGTVATRWSRDMVLVYIDARSYTDPNFMWNPERFKWLVAYIDSENRTVDFLFDGFLIIGYIWKEGRSLLPLKNKSPADKSDWEDFLNLQLEVGAKNLNEAIKEVSQELGAPNYMAKLVLTIPYPDKRQHDFGEVDGESLDLGKTEDRVKAVEWFVDEALSLWSQYYLNGSVNRLELIGFYWLHEQVEPGDADVIREVSSHVHEMGYLLFWIPWFRAPGVDNWREIGFDVVTMQPNYAFYDCGLDRFEKAAETCYRYGMGVEMELPLYKRNPRISDWKESFEAYMAAGVKYGFMNQAMLTYYYGNAFVTMATTSELREYYEKIYWFVKGTYPNAPP
;
A
#
# COMPACT_ATOMS: atom_id res chain seq x y z
N MET A 1 70.86 7.78 -18.50
CA MET A 1 69.71 8.70 -18.28
C MET A 1 68.61 8.54 -19.31
N VAL A 2 68.91 8.31 -20.60
CA VAL A 2 67.88 8.16 -21.65
C VAL A 2 67.13 6.81 -21.59
N GLU A 3 67.82 5.70 -21.27
CA GLU A 3 67.20 4.36 -21.10
C GLU A 3 66.14 4.35 -19.99
N MET A 4 66.51 4.85 -18.81
CA MET A 4 65.67 4.89 -17.62
C MET A 4 64.43 5.79 -17.81
N ALA A 5 64.53 6.85 -18.60
CA ALA A 5 63.39 7.70 -18.95
C ALA A 5 62.39 6.99 -19.90
N LYS A 6 62.87 6.12 -20.79
CA LYS A 6 62.01 5.30 -21.65
C LYS A 6 61.27 4.22 -20.86
N GLU A 7 61.95 3.55 -19.92
CA GLU A 7 61.32 2.52 -19.07
C GLU A 7 60.23 3.11 -18.18
N ILE A 8 60.46 4.27 -17.57
CA ILE A 8 59.44 4.98 -16.77
C ILE A 8 58.24 5.39 -17.63
N LEU A 9 58.49 5.88 -18.85
CA LEU A 9 57.41 6.26 -19.77
C LEU A 9 56.56 5.06 -20.20
N ILE A 10 57.17 3.90 -20.46
CA ILE A 10 56.46 2.66 -20.81
C ILE A 10 55.57 2.20 -19.65
N VAL A 11 56.07 2.26 -18.40
CA VAL A 11 55.30 1.88 -17.21
C VAL A 11 54.10 2.81 -17.00
N ILE A 12 54.26 4.12 -17.21
CA ILE A 12 53.16 5.10 -17.08
C ILE A 12 52.09 4.88 -18.16
N ILE A 13 52.50 4.62 -19.41
CA ILE A 13 51.57 4.36 -20.51
C ILE A 13 50.83 3.04 -20.28
N ALA A 14 51.53 1.97 -19.87
CA ALA A 14 50.92 0.68 -19.58
C ALA A 14 49.93 0.78 -18.40
N SER A 15 50.28 1.52 -17.34
CA SER A 15 49.40 1.74 -16.18
C SER A 15 48.15 2.54 -16.55
N SER A 16 48.30 3.58 -17.38
CA SER A 16 47.17 4.37 -17.87
C SER A 16 46.24 3.55 -18.79
N LEU A 17 46.82 2.67 -19.62
CA LEU A 17 46.06 1.78 -20.49
C LEU A 17 45.24 0.76 -19.68
N ILE A 18 45.84 0.16 -18.66
CA ILE A 18 45.15 -0.78 -17.75
C ILE A 18 44.00 -0.08 -17.01
N LEU A 19 44.23 1.14 -16.49
CA LEU A 19 43.21 1.91 -15.79
C LEU A 19 42.03 2.26 -16.71
N ASN A 20 42.31 2.70 -17.94
CA ASN A 20 41.29 3.01 -18.94
C ASN A 20 40.49 1.78 -19.38
N VAL A 21 41.14 0.61 -19.53
CA VAL A 21 40.46 -0.65 -19.83
C VAL A 21 39.58 -1.09 -18.66
N ALA A 22 40.06 -0.97 -17.41
CA ALA A 22 39.27 -1.29 -16.22
C ALA A 22 38.05 -0.37 -16.05
N LEU A 23 38.21 0.93 -16.29
CA LEU A 23 37.12 1.92 -16.32
C LEU A 23 36.13 1.65 -17.47
N GLY A 24 36.62 1.27 -18.65
CA GLY A 24 35.76 0.91 -19.78
C GLY A 24 34.95 -0.37 -19.52
N LEU A 25 35.56 -1.38 -18.90
CA LEU A 25 34.88 -2.62 -18.52
C LEU A 25 33.87 -2.41 -17.38
N SER A 26 34.18 -1.56 -16.39
CA SER A 26 33.23 -1.23 -15.33
C SER A 26 32.05 -0.42 -15.86
N LEU A 27 32.30 0.56 -16.74
CA LEU A 27 31.25 1.34 -17.37
C LEU A 27 30.36 0.47 -18.27
N ALA A 28 30.95 -0.44 -19.06
CA ALA A 28 30.19 -1.39 -19.87
C ALA A 28 29.36 -2.36 -19.01
N SER A 29 29.91 -2.82 -17.87
CA SER A 29 29.17 -3.64 -16.91
C SER A 29 27.99 -2.89 -16.29
N VAL A 30 28.17 -1.61 -15.95
CA VAL A 30 27.11 -0.74 -15.41
C VAL A 30 26.04 -0.46 -16.45
N ILE A 31 26.42 -0.13 -17.70
CA ILE A 31 25.48 0.08 -18.80
C ILE A 31 24.69 -1.20 -19.09
N ASN A 32 25.34 -2.37 -19.07
CA ASN A 32 24.67 -3.64 -19.29
C ASN A 32 23.73 -4.02 -18.12
N SER A 33 24.11 -3.72 -16.87
CA SER A 33 23.21 -3.90 -15.73
C SER A 33 22.02 -2.94 -15.77
N MET A 34 22.23 -1.68 -16.18
CA MET A 34 21.16 -0.70 -16.39
C MET A 34 20.23 -1.12 -17.52
N GLY A 35 20.76 -1.63 -18.64
CA GLY A 35 19.95 -2.14 -19.75
C GLY A 35 19.15 -3.39 -19.38
N LEU A 36 19.72 -4.31 -18.60
CA LEU A 36 19.02 -5.49 -18.08
C LEU A 36 17.95 -5.12 -17.04
N MET A 37 18.25 -4.14 -16.20
CA MET A 37 17.33 -3.55 -15.23
C MET A 37 16.16 -2.92 -15.96
N ALA A 38 16.39 -1.97 -16.87
CA ALA A 38 15.36 -1.35 -17.70
C ALA A 38 14.49 -2.37 -18.45
N LYS A 39 15.10 -3.45 -18.98
CA LYS A 39 14.35 -4.51 -19.66
C LYS A 39 13.44 -5.30 -18.70
N LYS A 40 13.92 -5.67 -17.52
CA LYS A 40 13.11 -6.40 -16.53
C LYS A 40 12.05 -5.52 -15.87
N ILE A 41 12.30 -4.22 -15.74
CA ILE A 41 11.31 -3.21 -15.35
C ILE A 41 10.19 -3.20 -16.39
N ALA A 42 10.56 -3.05 -17.67
CA ALA A 42 9.59 -3.10 -18.76
C ALA A 42 8.84 -4.44 -18.83
N GLU A 43 9.46 -5.58 -18.54
CA GLU A 43 8.79 -6.89 -18.46
C GLU A 43 7.80 -6.97 -17.26
N TYR A 44 8.14 -6.38 -16.12
CA TYR A 44 7.25 -6.31 -14.95
C TYR A 44 6.07 -5.35 -15.19
N GLU A 45 6.33 -4.17 -15.75
CA GLU A 45 5.33 -3.16 -16.11
C GLU A 45 4.41 -3.67 -17.24
N ALA A 46 4.95 -4.41 -18.22
CA ALA A 46 4.17 -5.00 -19.31
C ALA A 46 3.14 -6.02 -18.83
N LYS A 47 3.39 -6.74 -17.72
CA LYS A 47 2.42 -7.70 -17.15
C LYS A 47 1.07 -7.04 -16.90
N TRP A 48 1.07 -5.82 -16.36
CA TRP A 48 -0.17 -5.13 -16.02
C TRP A 48 -0.77 -4.34 -17.17
N ALA A 49 0.07 -3.87 -18.10
CA ALA A 49 -0.36 -3.18 -19.32
C ALA A 49 -1.16 -4.09 -20.28
N GLU A 50 -0.93 -5.40 -20.26
CA GLU A 50 -1.63 -6.37 -21.12
C GLU A 50 -2.96 -6.87 -20.53
N GLU A 51 -3.23 -6.61 -19.25
CA GLU A 51 -4.45 -7.05 -18.58
C GLU A 51 -5.49 -5.93 -18.62
N PRO A 52 -6.48 -5.98 -19.54
CA PRO A 52 -7.51 -4.95 -19.63
C PRO A 52 -8.27 -4.88 -18.33
N TRP A 53 -8.35 -3.68 -17.78
CA TRP A 53 -9.01 -3.42 -16.51
C TRP A 53 -9.94 -2.22 -16.64
N SER A 54 -11.12 -2.35 -16.05
CA SER A 54 -12.06 -1.26 -15.84
C SER A 54 -12.84 -1.59 -14.57
N PRO A 55 -13.20 -0.61 -13.73
CA PRO A 55 -14.07 -0.85 -12.59
C PRO A 55 -15.38 -1.48 -13.09
N PRO A 56 -15.91 -2.53 -12.45
CA PRO A 56 -17.18 -3.13 -12.87
C PRO A 56 -18.27 -2.06 -12.87
N GLU A 57 -19.02 -1.95 -13.97
CA GLU A 57 -20.16 -1.05 -14.05
C GLU A 57 -21.42 -1.67 -13.46
N GLY A 58 -22.33 -0.82 -12.96
CA GLY A 58 -23.65 -1.23 -12.51
C GLY A 58 -23.75 -1.62 -11.03
N LEU A 59 -24.88 -2.24 -10.69
CA LEU A 59 -25.21 -2.64 -9.32
C LEU A 59 -24.45 -3.91 -8.92
N GLY A 60 -23.93 -3.92 -7.70
CA GLY A 60 -23.14 -5.01 -7.14
C GLY A 60 -22.10 -4.48 -6.16
N TYR A 61 -21.48 -5.35 -5.37
CA TYR A 61 -20.23 -5.00 -4.70
C TYR A 61 -19.07 -5.07 -5.69
N LEU A 62 -17.95 -4.40 -5.37
CA LEU A 62 -16.69 -4.66 -6.06
C LEU A 62 -16.28 -6.12 -5.80
N PRO A 63 -16.25 -7.02 -6.80
CA PRO A 63 -16.12 -8.45 -6.55
C PRO A 63 -14.67 -8.82 -6.18
N PRO A 64 -14.45 -9.58 -5.09
CA PRO A 64 -13.12 -9.95 -4.63
C PRO A 64 -12.48 -10.98 -5.55
N GLY A 65 -11.15 -10.90 -5.71
CA GLY A 65 -10.36 -11.91 -6.41
C GLY A 65 -10.61 -11.95 -7.91
N THR A 66 -10.98 -10.81 -8.51
CA THR A 66 -11.21 -10.69 -9.95
C THR A 66 -10.13 -9.80 -10.59
N VAL A 67 -10.11 -9.71 -11.93
CA VAL A 67 -9.22 -8.77 -12.61
C VAL A 67 -9.44 -7.34 -12.12
N ALA A 68 -10.69 -6.97 -11.78
CA ALA A 68 -11.06 -5.66 -11.26
C ALA A 68 -10.33 -5.25 -9.98
N THR A 69 -9.87 -6.21 -9.19
CA THR A 69 -9.13 -6.00 -7.95
C THR A 69 -7.70 -6.50 -8.03
N ARG A 70 -7.19 -6.79 -9.25
CA ARG A 70 -5.89 -7.46 -9.47
C ARG A 70 -5.76 -8.73 -8.62
N TRP A 71 -6.84 -9.50 -8.57
CA TRP A 71 -7.02 -10.72 -7.78
C TRP A 71 -6.83 -10.56 -6.26
N SER A 72 -6.84 -9.34 -5.73
CA SER A 72 -6.92 -9.11 -4.28
C SER A 72 -8.34 -9.36 -3.78
N ARG A 73 -8.44 -9.89 -2.55
CA ARG A 73 -9.72 -10.21 -1.89
C ARG A 73 -9.84 -9.50 -0.55
N ASP A 74 -8.77 -9.58 0.24
CA ASP A 74 -8.73 -9.17 1.64
C ASP A 74 -7.41 -8.44 1.89
N MET A 75 -7.50 -7.11 1.95
CA MET A 75 -6.35 -6.22 2.08
C MET A 75 -6.25 -5.62 3.47
N VAL A 76 -5.16 -5.89 4.20
CA VAL A 76 -4.95 -5.32 5.52
C VAL A 76 -4.16 -4.01 5.46
N LEU A 77 -4.60 -3.01 6.23
CA LEU A 77 -3.88 -1.74 6.38
C LEU A 77 -2.73 -1.90 7.37
N VAL A 78 -1.54 -1.55 6.93
CA VAL A 78 -0.28 -1.65 7.68
C VAL A 78 0.22 -0.24 7.94
N TYR A 79 0.04 0.24 9.16
CA TYR A 79 0.45 1.60 9.52
C TYR A 79 1.96 1.68 9.73
N ILE A 80 2.62 2.47 8.89
CA ILE A 80 4.04 2.79 8.90
C ILE A 80 4.16 4.29 8.70
N ASP A 81 4.60 5.04 9.71
CA ASP A 81 4.76 6.48 9.63
C ASP A 81 5.77 7.00 10.66
N ALA A 82 5.76 8.29 11.02
CA ALA A 82 6.72 8.81 11.99
C ALA A 82 6.67 8.10 13.36
N ARG A 83 5.55 7.43 13.70
CA ARG A 83 5.46 6.57 14.91
C ARG A 83 6.39 5.37 14.84
N SER A 84 6.75 4.88 13.66
CA SER A 84 7.69 3.75 13.53
C SER A 84 9.05 4.05 14.16
N TYR A 85 9.46 5.32 14.25
CA TYR A 85 10.72 5.71 14.89
C TYR A 85 10.64 5.84 16.42
N THR A 86 9.44 5.83 17.00
CA THR A 86 9.23 6.11 18.44
C THR A 86 8.41 5.06 19.17
N ASP A 87 7.62 4.26 18.45
CA ASP A 87 6.77 3.19 18.97
C ASP A 87 7.11 1.86 18.26
N PRO A 88 7.66 0.87 18.98
CA PRO A 88 7.95 -0.46 18.43
C PRO A 88 6.74 -1.16 17.80
N ASN A 89 5.50 -0.78 18.15
CA ASN A 89 4.32 -1.35 17.52
C ASN A 89 4.11 -0.89 16.08
N PHE A 90 4.66 0.25 15.70
CA PHE A 90 4.62 0.79 14.33
C PHE A 90 5.89 0.46 13.54
N MET A 91 6.92 -0.10 14.20
CA MET A 91 8.10 -0.62 13.51
C MET A 91 7.87 -2.07 13.09
N TRP A 92 7.46 -2.27 11.84
CA TRP A 92 7.18 -3.60 11.32
C TRP A 92 8.45 -4.39 11.05
N ASN A 93 8.38 -5.69 11.30
CA ASN A 93 9.43 -6.66 11.04
C ASN A 93 8.79 -7.98 10.56
N PRO A 94 9.57 -8.96 10.06
CA PRO A 94 9.01 -10.19 9.50
C PRO A 94 8.12 -10.96 10.49
N GLU A 95 8.50 -11.05 11.76
CA GLU A 95 7.72 -11.73 12.81
C GLU A 95 6.33 -11.12 13.00
N ARG A 96 6.23 -9.78 12.99
CA ARG A 96 4.94 -9.09 13.08
C ARG A 96 4.09 -9.32 11.83
N PHE A 97 4.72 -9.27 10.65
CA PHE A 97 4.03 -9.53 9.39
C PHE A 97 3.54 -10.98 9.29
N LYS A 98 4.23 -11.95 9.89
CA LYS A 98 3.82 -13.36 9.89
C LYS A 98 2.37 -13.55 10.37
N TRP A 99 1.95 -12.80 11.39
CA TRP A 99 0.59 -12.82 11.93
C TRP A 99 -0.48 -12.25 10.99
N LEU A 100 -0.09 -11.48 9.97
CA LEU A 100 -0.99 -10.97 8.93
C LEU A 100 -0.94 -11.83 7.66
N VAL A 101 0.22 -12.42 7.35
CA VAL A 101 0.42 -13.28 6.18
C VAL A 101 -0.21 -14.66 6.38
N ALA A 102 -0.11 -15.22 7.59
CA ALA A 102 -0.60 -16.54 7.93
C ALA A 102 -1.69 -16.50 9.00
N TYR A 103 -2.56 -17.52 8.97
CA TYR A 103 -3.23 -18.01 10.16
C TYR A 103 -2.32 -18.99 10.89
N ILE A 104 -1.98 -18.64 12.12
CA ILE A 104 -1.23 -19.51 13.04
C ILE A 104 -2.23 -20.01 14.10
N ASP A 105 -2.30 -21.32 14.31
CA ASP A 105 -3.23 -21.91 15.27
C ASP A 105 -2.72 -21.85 16.73
N SER A 106 -3.56 -22.27 17.68
CA SER A 106 -3.23 -22.28 19.11
C SER A 106 -2.04 -23.17 19.48
N GLU A 107 -1.62 -24.07 18.59
CA GLU A 107 -0.43 -24.92 18.75
C GLU A 107 0.82 -24.30 18.10
N ASN A 108 0.75 -23.02 17.67
CA ASN A 108 1.78 -22.29 16.95
C ASN A 108 2.17 -22.92 15.61
N ARG A 109 1.23 -23.61 14.95
CA ARG A 109 1.44 -24.11 13.59
C ARG A 109 0.91 -23.10 12.59
N THR A 110 1.67 -22.85 11.54
CA THR A 110 1.21 -22.11 10.35
C THR A 110 0.28 -23.02 9.55
N VAL A 111 -0.99 -22.65 9.45
CA VAL A 111 -2.05 -23.52 8.90
C VAL A 111 -2.50 -23.09 7.50
N ASP A 112 -2.63 -21.79 7.26
CA ASP A 112 -3.11 -21.24 5.98
C ASP A 112 -2.63 -19.79 5.80
N PHE A 113 -2.73 -19.26 4.60
CA PHE A 113 -2.60 -17.82 4.34
C PHE A 113 -3.81 -17.06 4.90
N LEU A 114 -3.57 -15.88 5.47
CA LEU A 114 -4.61 -15.01 6.01
C LEU A 114 -4.97 -13.91 5.01
N PHE A 115 -4.24 -12.79 4.98
CA PHE A 115 -4.49 -11.70 4.02
C PHE A 115 -3.70 -11.90 2.71
N ASP A 116 -4.33 -11.54 1.60
CA ASP A 116 -3.70 -11.63 0.27
C ASP A 116 -3.25 -10.28 -0.30
N GLY A 117 -3.69 -9.17 0.32
CA GLY A 117 -3.28 -7.81 0.00
C GLY A 117 -2.79 -7.03 1.21
N PHE A 118 -1.87 -6.10 0.97
CA PHE A 118 -1.28 -5.24 2.00
C PHE A 118 -1.21 -3.79 1.48
N LEU A 119 -1.87 -2.89 2.19
CA LEU A 119 -1.75 -1.45 1.98
C LEU A 119 -0.78 -0.89 3.02
N ILE A 120 0.39 -0.42 2.58
CA ILE A 120 1.30 0.33 3.45
C ILE A 120 0.78 1.76 3.54
N ILE A 121 0.42 2.20 4.74
CA ILE A 121 -0.23 3.49 4.96
C ILE A 121 0.37 4.26 6.12
N GLY A 122 0.40 5.58 6.01
CA GLY A 122 0.94 6.45 7.03
C GLY A 122 0.53 7.89 6.77
N TYR A 123 0.34 8.67 7.83
CA TYR A 123 -0.07 10.07 7.65
C TYR A 123 0.52 11.05 8.66
N ILE A 124 0.94 10.58 9.83
CA ILE A 124 1.64 11.43 10.80
C ILE A 124 3.11 11.47 10.41
N TRP A 125 3.67 12.67 10.27
CA TRP A 125 5.07 12.82 9.94
C TRP A 125 5.90 13.54 11.01
N LYS A 126 7.22 13.56 10.79
CA LYS A 126 8.23 14.10 11.69
C LYS A 126 8.02 15.62 11.88
N GLU A 127 8.55 16.16 12.97
CA GLU A 127 8.62 17.62 13.20
C GLU A 127 7.27 18.37 13.15
N GLY A 128 6.17 17.66 13.42
CA GLY A 128 4.83 18.26 13.37
C GLY A 128 4.26 18.41 11.96
N ARG A 129 4.89 17.79 10.96
CA ARG A 129 4.37 17.68 9.59
C ARG A 129 3.38 16.51 9.44
N SER A 130 2.64 16.49 8.35
CA SER A 130 1.70 15.42 8.01
C SER A 130 1.60 15.22 6.51
N LEU A 131 1.40 13.97 6.10
CA LEU A 131 1.23 13.56 4.71
C LEU A 131 -0.21 13.74 4.22
N LEU A 132 -1.13 14.21 5.08
CA LEU A 132 -2.49 14.61 4.70
C LEU A 132 -2.96 15.81 5.52
N PRO A 133 -4.08 16.46 5.15
CA PRO A 133 -4.52 17.68 5.81
C PRO A 133 -5.00 17.44 7.24
N LEU A 134 -4.09 17.60 8.20
CA LEU A 134 -4.42 17.56 9.63
C LEU A 134 -4.45 18.96 10.26
N LYS A 135 -5.42 19.15 11.14
CA LYS A 135 -5.49 20.34 11.99
C LYS A 135 -4.25 20.40 12.89
N ASN A 136 -3.65 21.59 13.02
CA ASN A 136 -2.45 21.85 13.83
C ASN A 136 -1.19 21.10 13.37
N LYS A 137 -1.13 20.67 12.11
CA LYS A 137 0.06 20.10 11.47
C LYS A 137 0.38 20.88 10.20
N SER A 138 1.67 21.04 9.93
CA SER A 138 2.15 21.61 8.67
C SER A 138 2.11 20.55 7.58
N PRO A 139 1.90 20.94 6.31
CA PRO A 139 2.00 19.98 5.21
C PRO A 139 3.44 19.49 5.05
N ALA A 140 3.59 18.24 4.63
CA ALA A 140 4.87 17.64 4.29
C ALA A 140 5.49 18.29 3.04
N ASP A 141 6.82 18.26 2.95
CA ASP A 141 7.60 18.69 1.78
C ASP A 141 8.14 17.48 0.98
N LYS A 142 8.87 17.74 -0.11
CA LYS A 142 9.44 16.69 -0.96
C LYS A 142 10.32 15.72 -0.18
N SER A 143 11.15 16.22 0.73
CA SER A 143 12.06 15.36 1.50
C SER A 143 11.31 14.42 2.44
N ASP A 144 10.19 14.86 3.00
CA ASP A 144 9.30 14.01 3.79
C ASP A 144 8.66 12.90 2.94
N TRP A 145 8.29 13.22 1.69
CA TRP A 145 7.70 12.24 0.76
C TRP A 145 8.73 11.18 0.38
N GLU A 146 9.98 11.58 0.11
CA GLU A 146 11.10 10.66 -0.16
C GLU A 146 11.39 9.75 1.03
N ASP A 147 11.51 10.32 2.24
CA ASP A 147 11.73 9.54 3.46
C ASP A 147 10.57 8.56 3.72
N PHE A 148 9.33 9.00 3.48
CA PHE A 148 8.16 8.15 3.63
C PHE A 148 8.16 6.99 2.63
N LEU A 149 8.46 7.26 1.35
CA LEU A 149 8.61 6.21 0.33
C LEU A 149 9.69 5.21 0.71
N ASN A 150 10.86 5.69 1.15
CA ASN A 150 11.93 4.82 1.66
C ASN A 150 11.45 3.95 2.83
N LEU A 151 10.65 4.52 3.75
CA LEU A 151 10.09 3.77 4.87
C LEU A 151 9.08 2.71 4.40
N GLN A 152 8.24 3.03 3.41
CA GLN A 152 7.31 2.07 2.82
C GLN A 152 8.03 0.87 2.19
N LEU A 153 9.17 1.09 1.53
CA LEU A 153 9.94 0.04 0.86
C LEU A 153 10.86 -0.74 1.80
N GLU A 154 11.74 -0.06 2.54
CA GLU A 154 12.74 -0.71 3.42
C GLU A 154 12.12 -1.38 4.64
N VAL A 155 11.09 -0.77 5.25
CA VAL A 155 10.46 -1.33 6.45
C VAL A 155 9.18 -2.06 6.12
N GLY A 156 8.34 -1.53 5.22
CA GLY A 156 7.10 -2.19 4.81
C GLY A 156 7.36 -3.37 3.89
N ALA A 157 7.60 -3.10 2.61
CA ALA A 157 7.64 -4.11 1.56
C ALA A 157 8.71 -5.19 1.79
N LYS A 158 9.92 -4.80 2.18
CA LYS A 158 11.02 -5.75 2.40
C LYS A 158 10.78 -6.70 3.56
N ASN A 159 10.32 -6.22 4.72
CA ASN A 159 10.02 -7.11 5.85
C ASN A 159 8.78 -7.98 5.60
N LEU A 160 7.78 -7.45 4.91
CA LEU A 160 6.62 -8.23 4.47
C LEU A 160 7.04 -9.35 3.51
N ASN A 161 7.92 -9.05 2.56
CA ASN A 161 8.47 -10.02 1.63
C ASN A 161 9.17 -11.19 2.34
N GLU A 162 9.98 -10.90 3.37
CA GLU A 162 10.63 -11.96 4.15
C GLU A 162 9.62 -12.82 4.93
N ALA A 163 8.59 -12.22 5.53
CA ALA A 163 7.52 -12.99 6.17
C ALA A 163 6.77 -13.89 5.18
N ILE A 164 6.51 -13.41 3.95
CA ILE A 164 5.89 -14.22 2.90
C ILE A 164 6.82 -15.37 2.47
N LYS A 165 8.13 -15.12 2.31
CA LYS A 165 9.10 -16.17 1.99
C LYS A 165 9.07 -17.28 3.04
N GLU A 166 9.05 -16.93 4.32
CA GLU A 166 9.00 -17.91 5.41
C GLU A 166 7.69 -18.69 5.43
N VAL A 167 6.54 -17.99 5.49
CA VAL A 167 5.22 -18.62 5.55
C VAL A 167 4.97 -19.51 4.32
N SER A 168 5.32 -19.03 3.13
CA SER A 168 5.12 -19.79 1.90
C SER A 168 5.97 -21.07 1.83
N GLN A 169 7.14 -21.10 2.49
CA GLN A 169 7.94 -22.32 2.65
C GLN A 169 7.28 -23.28 3.64
N GLU A 170 6.83 -22.78 4.79
CA GLU A 170 6.14 -23.59 5.82
C GLU A 170 4.87 -24.26 5.27
N LEU A 171 4.12 -23.55 4.43
CA LEU A 171 2.89 -24.05 3.79
C LEU A 171 3.14 -24.85 2.50
N GLY A 172 4.39 -25.05 2.08
CA GLY A 172 4.71 -25.79 0.85
C GLY A 172 4.27 -25.11 -0.45
N ALA A 173 4.11 -23.79 -0.44
CA ALA A 173 3.72 -22.95 -1.58
C ALA A 173 4.81 -21.92 -1.94
N PRO A 174 6.06 -22.32 -2.23
CA PRO A 174 7.24 -21.44 -2.28
C PRO A 174 7.21 -20.32 -3.35
N ASN A 175 6.24 -20.37 -4.26
CA ASN A 175 6.01 -19.39 -5.32
C ASN A 175 4.82 -18.45 -5.02
N TYR A 176 4.21 -18.54 -3.83
CA TYR A 176 3.14 -17.64 -3.43
C TYR A 176 3.63 -16.19 -3.44
N MET A 177 2.80 -15.29 -3.96
CA MET A 177 3.03 -13.85 -3.95
C MET A 177 1.80 -13.14 -3.39
N ALA A 178 2.01 -12.11 -2.59
CA ALA A 178 0.95 -11.24 -2.07
C ALA A 178 0.93 -9.91 -2.80
N LYS A 179 -0.20 -9.21 -2.72
CA LYS A 179 -0.41 -7.93 -3.38
C LYS A 179 0.02 -6.79 -2.46
N LEU A 180 0.64 -5.78 -3.04
CA LEU A 180 1.12 -4.58 -2.36
C LEU A 180 0.50 -3.34 -2.99
N VAL A 181 0.07 -2.42 -2.13
CA VAL A 181 -0.32 -1.06 -2.50
C VAL A 181 0.50 -0.07 -1.68
N LEU A 182 1.10 0.91 -2.36
CA LEU A 182 1.87 1.99 -1.74
C LEU A 182 1.02 3.25 -1.60
N THR A 183 1.16 3.98 -0.51
CA THR A 183 0.43 5.24 -0.28
C THR A 183 1.11 6.41 -0.96
N ILE A 184 0.33 7.21 -1.70
CA ILE A 184 0.69 8.53 -2.21
C ILE A 184 0.36 9.57 -1.12
N PRO A 185 1.35 10.33 -0.61
CA PRO A 185 1.07 11.49 0.23
C PRO A 185 0.14 12.49 -0.46
N TYR A 186 -0.76 13.11 0.29
CA TYR A 186 -1.69 14.07 -0.29
C TYR A 186 -0.96 15.38 -0.66
N PRO A 187 -1.10 15.87 -1.91
CA PRO A 187 -0.54 17.16 -2.33
C PRO A 187 -1.34 18.31 -1.71
N ASP A 188 -1.01 18.65 -0.47
CA ASP A 188 -1.73 19.61 0.35
C ASP A 188 -1.56 21.05 -0.15
N LYS A 189 -2.67 21.71 -0.47
CA LYS A 189 -2.72 23.08 -1.01
C LYS A 189 -2.11 24.16 -0.11
N ARG A 190 -1.85 23.82 1.15
CA ARG A 190 -1.18 24.69 2.12
C ARG A 190 0.34 24.68 1.97
N GLN A 191 0.89 23.78 1.16
CA GLN A 191 2.32 23.68 0.89
C GLN A 191 2.69 24.60 -0.27
N HIS A 192 3.43 25.67 0.02
CA HIS A 192 3.84 26.67 -0.98
C HIS A 192 5.34 26.59 -1.33
N ASP A 193 6.08 25.70 -0.66
CA ASP A 193 7.51 25.45 -0.88
C ASP A 193 7.76 23.94 -0.77
N PHE A 194 7.20 23.18 -1.72
CA PHE A 194 7.30 21.72 -1.69
C PHE A 194 8.72 21.23 -1.91
N GLY A 195 9.46 21.91 -2.79
CA GLY A 195 10.78 21.50 -3.26
C GLY A 195 10.87 21.54 -4.77
N GLU A 196 12.03 21.12 -5.30
CA GLU A 196 12.32 21.14 -6.73
C GLU A 196 12.02 19.78 -7.38
N VAL A 197 11.27 19.79 -8.48
CA VAL A 197 11.00 18.64 -9.36
C VAL A 197 11.33 19.07 -10.81
N ASP A 198 12.24 18.35 -11.46
CA ASP A 198 12.75 18.63 -12.80
C ASP A 198 13.23 20.08 -13.02
N GLY A 199 13.93 20.64 -12.02
CA GLY A 199 14.46 22.00 -12.08
C GLY A 199 13.44 23.10 -11.79
N GLU A 200 12.22 22.75 -11.39
CA GLU A 200 11.15 23.70 -11.05
C GLU A 200 10.75 23.57 -9.58
N SER A 201 10.71 24.70 -8.86
CA SER A 201 10.20 24.76 -7.49
C SER A 201 8.66 24.76 -7.49
N LEU A 202 8.07 23.81 -6.78
CA LEU A 202 6.63 23.57 -6.80
C LEU A 202 5.89 24.24 -5.62
N ASP A 203 4.76 24.88 -5.94
CA ASP A 203 3.79 25.41 -5.00
C ASP A 203 2.48 24.61 -5.14
N LEU A 204 2.21 23.71 -4.20
CA LEU A 204 1.03 22.83 -4.24
C LEU A 204 -0.30 23.59 -4.05
N GLY A 205 -0.26 24.90 -3.83
CA GLY A 205 -1.42 25.76 -3.99
C GLY A 205 -1.96 25.80 -5.43
N LYS A 206 -1.12 25.45 -6.44
CA LYS A 206 -1.50 25.38 -7.87
C LYS A 206 -1.82 23.96 -8.29
N THR A 207 -2.79 23.80 -9.19
CA THR A 207 -3.25 22.48 -9.61
C THR A 207 -2.17 21.74 -10.42
N GLU A 208 -1.50 22.42 -11.35
CA GLU A 208 -0.42 21.84 -12.14
C GLU A 208 0.75 21.32 -11.26
N ASP A 209 1.14 22.09 -10.24
CA ASP A 209 2.24 21.73 -9.33
C ASP A 209 1.87 20.50 -8.47
N ARG A 210 0.58 20.35 -8.10
CA ARG A 210 0.08 19.16 -7.40
C ARG A 210 0.16 17.90 -8.27
N VAL A 211 -0.25 18.01 -9.53
CA VAL A 211 -0.18 16.90 -10.49
C VAL A 211 1.28 16.48 -10.67
N LYS A 212 2.16 17.45 -10.98
CA LYS A 212 3.60 17.21 -11.17
C LYS A 212 4.27 16.57 -9.95
N ALA A 213 3.92 17.02 -8.73
CA ALA A 213 4.46 16.43 -7.50
C ALA A 213 4.05 14.96 -7.31
N VAL A 214 2.79 14.61 -7.66
CA VAL A 214 2.31 13.24 -7.50
C VAL A 214 2.85 12.32 -8.60
N GLU A 215 2.89 12.77 -9.86
CA GLU A 215 3.50 12.01 -10.96
C GLU A 215 4.97 11.68 -10.66
N TRP A 216 5.74 12.69 -10.22
CA TRP A 216 7.12 12.49 -9.77
C TRP A 216 7.22 11.44 -8.65
N PHE A 217 6.34 11.50 -7.64
CA PHE A 217 6.35 10.53 -6.55
C PHE A 217 6.07 9.10 -7.04
N VAL A 218 5.10 8.94 -7.95
CA VAL A 218 4.77 7.64 -8.55
C VAL A 218 5.97 7.10 -9.34
N ASP A 219 6.61 7.93 -10.15
CA ASP A 219 7.77 7.53 -10.96
C ASP A 219 8.96 7.11 -10.09
N GLU A 220 9.27 7.88 -9.03
CA GLU A 220 10.29 7.51 -8.05
C GLU A 220 9.96 6.20 -7.34
N ALA A 221 8.69 5.99 -6.96
CA ALA A 221 8.24 4.76 -6.32
C ALA A 221 8.42 3.55 -7.25
N LEU A 222 8.08 3.67 -8.52
CA LEU A 222 8.26 2.60 -9.51
C LEU A 222 9.73 2.32 -9.81
N SER A 223 10.56 3.36 -9.91
CA SER A 223 12.01 3.25 -10.05
C SER A 223 12.65 2.51 -8.88
N LEU A 224 12.30 2.88 -7.64
CA LEU A 224 12.83 2.22 -6.44
C LEU A 224 12.27 0.80 -6.30
N TRP A 225 10.96 0.60 -6.49
CA TRP A 225 10.32 -0.72 -6.48
C TRP A 225 11.06 -1.71 -7.38
N SER A 226 11.33 -1.27 -8.60
CA SER A 226 12.07 -2.03 -9.59
C SER A 226 13.46 -2.45 -9.14
N GLN A 227 14.21 -1.54 -8.49
CA GLN A 227 15.53 -1.85 -7.93
C GLN A 227 15.46 -2.93 -6.85
N TYR A 228 14.47 -2.85 -5.97
CA TYR A 228 14.24 -3.83 -4.90
C TYR A 228 13.79 -5.18 -5.46
N TYR A 229 12.96 -5.17 -6.50
CA TYR A 229 12.50 -6.39 -7.14
C TYR A 229 13.68 -7.15 -7.77
N LEU A 230 14.53 -6.43 -8.49
CA LEU A 230 15.68 -7.00 -9.20
C LEU A 230 16.76 -7.57 -8.31
N ASN A 231 16.96 -6.99 -7.12
CA ASN A 231 17.89 -7.52 -6.13
C ASN A 231 17.26 -8.62 -5.24
N GLY A 232 15.97 -8.94 -5.43
CA GLY A 232 15.27 -10.01 -4.72
C GLY A 232 14.70 -9.62 -3.35
N SER A 233 14.75 -8.34 -2.98
CA SER A 233 14.24 -7.83 -1.69
C SER A 233 12.70 -7.78 -1.62
N VAL A 234 12.01 -7.76 -2.76
CA VAL A 234 10.53 -7.74 -2.85
C VAL A 234 9.96 -8.76 -3.85
N ASN A 235 10.67 -9.86 -4.12
CA ASN A 235 10.29 -10.87 -5.13
C ASN A 235 9.19 -11.88 -4.70
N ARG A 236 8.48 -11.62 -3.60
CA ARG A 236 7.25 -12.29 -3.15
C ARG A 236 6.05 -11.33 -3.11
N LEU A 237 6.22 -10.15 -3.67
CA LEU A 237 5.21 -9.12 -3.71
C LEU A 237 4.92 -8.70 -5.14
N GLU A 238 3.65 -8.42 -5.39
CA GLU A 238 3.15 -7.81 -6.60
C GLU A 238 2.67 -6.39 -6.25
N LEU A 239 3.39 -5.36 -6.66
CA LEU A 239 2.88 -4.00 -6.62
C LEU A 239 1.74 -3.91 -7.65
N ILE A 240 0.51 -3.71 -7.15
CA ILE A 240 -0.70 -3.67 -7.97
C ILE A 240 -1.28 -2.26 -8.12
N GLY A 241 -0.78 -1.30 -7.34
CA GLY A 241 -1.33 0.04 -7.34
C GLY A 241 -0.82 0.97 -6.27
N PHE A 242 -1.42 2.14 -6.27
CA PHE A 242 -1.17 3.23 -5.36
C PHE A 242 -2.45 3.65 -4.64
N TYR A 243 -2.33 4.12 -3.41
CA TYR A 243 -3.44 4.57 -2.59
C TYR A 243 -3.46 6.08 -2.45
N TRP A 244 -4.56 6.71 -2.83
CA TRP A 244 -4.79 8.13 -2.59
C TRP A 244 -5.15 8.38 -1.12
N LEU A 245 -4.24 9.01 -0.38
CA LEU A 245 -4.30 9.06 1.08
C LEU A 245 -5.50 9.84 1.66
N HIS A 246 -6.00 10.85 0.96
CA HIS A 246 -7.08 11.68 1.49
C HIS A 246 -8.43 10.99 1.30
N GLU A 247 -9.13 10.72 2.40
CA GLU A 247 -10.37 9.92 2.47
C GLU A 247 -11.62 10.66 1.91
N GLN A 248 -11.41 11.76 1.18
CA GLN A 248 -12.44 12.61 0.55
C GLN A 248 -11.85 13.38 -0.64
N VAL A 249 -12.71 13.70 -1.61
CA VAL A 249 -12.36 14.53 -2.77
C VAL A 249 -12.76 15.99 -2.49
N GLU A 250 -11.80 16.83 -2.11
CA GLU A 250 -12.06 18.24 -1.85
C GLU A 250 -12.21 19.03 -3.17
N PRO A 251 -12.77 20.27 -3.13
CA PRO A 251 -12.81 21.14 -4.30
C PRO A 251 -11.42 21.30 -4.92
N GLY A 252 -11.28 20.98 -6.20
CA GLY A 252 -10.02 20.99 -6.95
C GLY A 252 -9.14 19.75 -6.80
N ASP A 253 -9.59 18.70 -6.11
CA ASP A 253 -8.92 17.39 -6.11
C ASP A 253 -9.30 16.56 -7.31
N ALA A 254 -10.54 16.65 -7.79
CA ALA A 254 -11.02 15.81 -8.87
C ALA A 254 -10.19 15.93 -10.16
N ASP A 255 -9.74 17.13 -10.52
CA ASP A 255 -8.88 17.33 -11.69
C ASP A 255 -7.48 16.74 -11.46
N VAL A 256 -6.90 16.94 -10.28
CA VAL A 256 -5.60 16.34 -9.91
C VAL A 256 -5.68 14.82 -9.94
N ILE A 257 -6.73 14.24 -9.36
CA ILE A 257 -6.91 12.78 -9.30
C ILE A 257 -7.11 12.20 -10.71
N ARG A 258 -7.80 12.89 -11.63
CA ARG A 258 -7.96 12.42 -13.01
C ARG A 258 -6.63 12.36 -13.77
N GLU A 259 -5.79 13.38 -13.64
CA GLU A 259 -4.45 13.37 -14.25
C GLU A 259 -3.56 12.30 -13.62
N VAL A 260 -3.52 12.21 -12.29
CA VAL A 260 -2.77 11.18 -11.55
C VAL A 260 -3.24 9.77 -11.90
N SER A 261 -4.55 9.57 -11.99
CA SER A 261 -5.17 8.30 -12.40
C SER A 261 -4.71 7.92 -13.80
N SER A 262 -4.74 8.86 -14.74
CA SER A 262 -4.27 8.64 -16.11
C SER A 262 -2.79 8.24 -16.14
N HIS A 263 -1.93 8.93 -15.39
CA HIS A 263 -0.51 8.58 -15.26
C HIS A 263 -0.29 7.19 -14.66
N VAL A 264 -1.00 6.87 -13.57
CA VAL A 264 -0.95 5.55 -12.91
C VAL A 264 -1.41 4.43 -13.87
N HIS A 265 -2.45 4.68 -14.67
CA HIS A 265 -2.97 3.74 -15.67
C HIS A 265 -2.01 3.56 -16.86
N GLU A 266 -1.34 4.62 -17.32
CA GLU A 266 -0.33 4.54 -18.38
C GLU A 266 0.82 3.60 -17.99
N MET A 267 1.15 3.55 -16.69
CA MET A 267 2.13 2.63 -16.13
C MET A 267 1.56 1.24 -15.81
N GLY A 268 0.26 1.02 -16.02
CA GLY A 268 -0.45 -0.26 -15.83
C GLY A 268 -0.96 -0.52 -14.41
N TYR A 269 -0.84 0.42 -13.48
CA TYR A 269 -1.21 0.23 -12.07
C TYR A 269 -2.64 0.70 -11.77
N LEU A 270 -3.15 0.38 -10.58
CA LEU A 270 -4.46 0.85 -10.12
C LEU A 270 -4.36 1.96 -9.07
N LEU A 271 -5.35 2.84 -9.01
CA LEU A 271 -5.55 3.86 -8.00
C LEU A 271 -6.63 3.45 -6.98
N PHE A 272 -6.19 3.15 -5.76
CA PHE A 272 -7.01 2.72 -4.63
C PHE A 272 -7.51 3.90 -3.81
N TRP A 273 -8.69 3.76 -3.20
CA TRP A 273 -9.26 4.76 -2.30
C TRP A 273 -10.18 4.17 -1.22
N ILE A 274 -10.12 4.74 -0.01
CA ILE A 274 -10.86 4.29 1.17
C ILE A 274 -11.58 5.52 1.73
N PRO A 275 -12.76 5.87 1.19
CA PRO A 275 -13.51 7.02 1.64
C PRO A 275 -14.24 6.76 2.96
N TRP A 276 -14.34 7.81 3.77
CA TRP A 276 -15.26 7.82 4.91
C TRP A 276 -16.73 7.79 4.45
N PHE A 277 -17.64 7.41 5.34
CA PHE A 277 -19.05 7.23 5.02
C PHE A 277 -19.71 8.50 4.47
N ARG A 278 -20.02 8.53 3.18
CA ARG A 278 -20.54 9.70 2.42
C ARG A 278 -19.51 10.80 2.18
N ALA A 279 -18.24 10.44 2.06
CA ALA A 279 -17.23 11.37 1.60
C ALA A 279 -17.61 12.00 0.25
N PRO A 280 -17.30 13.28 0.02
CA PRO A 280 -17.31 13.86 -1.32
C PRO A 280 -16.53 12.98 -2.31
N GLY A 281 -17.12 12.73 -3.48
CA GLY A 281 -16.54 11.86 -4.53
C GLY A 281 -17.02 10.42 -4.52
N VAL A 282 -17.76 9.97 -3.48
CA VAL A 282 -18.24 8.59 -3.37
C VAL A 282 -19.23 8.22 -4.49
N ASP A 283 -20.10 9.11 -4.93
CA ASP A 283 -21.11 8.79 -5.94
C ASP A 283 -20.59 8.82 -7.39
N ASN A 284 -19.42 9.43 -7.63
CA ASN A 284 -18.81 9.56 -8.95
C ASN A 284 -17.32 9.14 -8.99
N TRP A 285 -16.89 8.28 -8.07
CA TRP A 285 -15.49 7.85 -7.94
C TRP A 285 -14.86 7.30 -9.23
N ARG A 286 -15.65 6.60 -10.06
CA ARG A 286 -15.19 6.10 -11.37
C ARG A 286 -14.87 7.24 -12.33
N GLU A 287 -15.71 8.27 -12.35
CA GLU A 287 -15.52 9.46 -13.21
C GLU A 287 -14.33 10.31 -12.75
N ILE A 288 -13.98 10.21 -11.47
CA ILE A 288 -12.81 10.86 -10.87
C ILE A 288 -11.53 10.08 -11.20
N GLY A 289 -11.61 8.79 -11.51
CA GLY A 289 -10.46 7.95 -11.90
C GLY A 289 -9.97 7.00 -10.81
N PHE A 290 -10.77 6.73 -9.77
CA PHE A 290 -10.46 5.64 -8.85
C PHE A 290 -10.84 4.28 -9.44
N ASP A 291 -10.18 3.24 -8.94
CA ASP A 291 -10.21 1.90 -9.51
C ASP A 291 -10.76 0.88 -8.51
N VAL A 292 -10.19 0.90 -7.31
CA VAL A 292 -10.55 0.01 -6.21
C VAL A 292 -10.95 0.88 -5.02
N VAL A 293 -12.25 0.97 -4.79
CA VAL A 293 -12.82 1.76 -3.68
C VAL A 293 -13.42 0.82 -2.65
N THR A 294 -13.00 0.97 -1.38
CA THR A 294 -13.64 0.27 -0.25
C THR A 294 -14.10 1.29 0.78
N MET A 295 -15.41 1.49 0.92
CA MET A 295 -15.92 2.56 1.80
C MET A 295 -15.91 2.12 3.26
N GLN A 296 -15.54 3.05 4.13
CA GLN A 296 -15.60 2.88 5.57
C GLN A 296 -17.05 3.11 6.07
N PRO A 297 -17.65 2.17 6.83
CA PRO A 297 -18.89 2.45 7.54
C PRO A 297 -18.73 3.55 8.62
N ASN A 298 -17.52 3.68 9.17
CA ASN A 298 -17.16 4.47 10.35
C ASN A 298 -18.03 4.25 11.60
N TYR A 299 -18.66 3.07 11.70
CA TYR A 299 -19.45 2.68 12.86
C TYR A 299 -18.61 2.62 14.13
N ALA A 300 -17.35 2.18 14.04
CA ALA A 300 -16.43 2.09 15.18
C ALA A 300 -16.11 3.48 15.80
N PHE A 301 -16.26 4.56 15.03
CA PHE A 301 -15.67 5.87 15.36
C PHE A 301 -16.65 7.01 15.63
N TYR A 302 -17.89 6.93 15.15
CA TYR A 302 -18.85 8.02 15.25
C TYR A 302 -20.11 7.62 16.03
N ASP A 303 -20.81 8.64 16.55
CA ASP A 303 -22.10 8.50 17.23
C ASP A 303 -23.20 8.09 16.23
N CYS A 304 -23.30 6.78 15.99
CA CYS A 304 -24.27 6.18 15.07
C CYS A 304 -24.68 4.77 15.49
N GLY A 305 -25.87 4.35 15.05
CA GLY A 305 -26.44 3.03 15.34
C GLY A 305 -26.17 2.02 14.23
N LEU A 306 -26.70 0.81 14.40
CA LEU A 306 -26.52 -0.31 13.46
C LEU A 306 -27.10 -0.04 12.06
N ASP A 307 -28.01 0.94 11.92
CA ASP A 307 -28.51 1.42 10.62
C ASP A 307 -27.37 1.96 9.72
N ARG A 308 -26.21 2.28 10.32
CA ARG A 308 -25.00 2.67 9.59
C ARG A 308 -24.57 1.60 8.59
N PHE A 309 -24.59 0.33 8.98
CA PHE A 309 -24.14 -0.76 8.14
C PHE A 309 -25.04 -1.01 6.94
N GLU A 310 -26.36 -0.89 7.12
CA GLU A 310 -27.32 -1.00 6.02
C GLU A 310 -27.06 0.06 4.95
N LYS A 311 -26.96 1.33 5.37
CA LYS A 311 -26.70 2.45 4.45
C LYS A 311 -25.33 2.34 3.78
N ALA A 312 -24.32 1.86 4.50
CA ALA A 312 -22.99 1.65 3.94
C ALA A 312 -23.03 0.54 2.88
N ALA A 313 -23.63 -0.60 3.21
CA ALA A 313 -23.83 -1.71 2.29
C ALA A 313 -24.62 -1.32 1.04
N GLU A 314 -25.72 -0.56 1.18
CA GLU A 314 -26.51 -0.05 0.06
C GLU A 314 -25.70 0.89 -0.85
N THR A 315 -24.88 1.76 -0.26
CA THR A 315 -24.03 2.69 -1.01
C THR A 315 -22.94 1.93 -1.77
N CYS A 316 -22.25 1.00 -1.10
CA CYS A 316 -21.24 0.17 -1.73
C CYS A 316 -21.83 -0.67 -2.86
N TYR A 317 -23.00 -1.27 -2.65
CA TYR A 317 -23.68 -2.07 -3.67
C TYR A 317 -24.18 -1.22 -4.84
N ARG A 318 -24.64 0.01 -4.57
CA ARG A 318 -25.10 0.93 -5.63
C ARG A 318 -23.96 1.38 -6.53
N TYR A 319 -22.80 1.66 -5.94
CA TYR A 319 -21.68 2.25 -6.64
C TYR A 319 -20.55 1.24 -6.90
N GLY A 320 -20.75 -0.06 -6.74
CA GLY A 320 -19.73 -1.08 -7.04
C GLY A 320 -18.45 -0.93 -6.23
N MET A 321 -18.56 -0.63 -4.94
CA MET A 321 -17.43 -0.53 -4.01
C MET A 321 -17.33 -1.79 -3.16
N GLY A 322 -16.15 -2.01 -2.59
CA GLY A 322 -15.97 -2.88 -1.44
C GLY A 322 -16.26 -2.17 -0.11
N VAL A 323 -15.90 -2.80 1.00
CA VAL A 323 -16.17 -2.31 2.36
C VAL A 323 -14.89 -2.38 3.20
N GLU A 324 -14.60 -1.34 3.99
CA GLU A 324 -13.57 -1.43 5.03
C GLU A 324 -14.15 -2.01 6.33
N MET A 325 -13.45 -2.98 6.90
CA MET A 325 -13.69 -3.56 8.22
C MET A 325 -12.89 -2.78 9.27
N GLU A 326 -13.55 -1.94 10.07
CA GLU A 326 -12.91 -1.13 11.11
C GLU A 326 -12.98 -1.82 12.48
N LEU A 327 -11.89 -2.49 12.85
CA LEU A 327 -11.78 -3.42 13.99
C LEU A 327 -10.73 -2.96 15.02
N PRO A 328 -10.84 -1.74 15.61
CA PRO A 328 -9.89 -1.25 16.60
C PRO A 328 -10.01 -1.98 17.96
N LEU A 329 -8.96 -1.90 18.79
CA LEU A 329 -8.96 -2.36 20.19
C LEU A 329 -9.36 -1.27 21.20
N TYR A 330 -10.08 -0.24 20.76
CA TYR A 330 -10.51 0.87 21.61
C TYR A 330 -11.93 1.32 21.26
N LYS A 331 -12.60 1.92 22.23
CA LYS A 331 -13.94 2.49 22.05
C LYS A 331 -13.85 3.95 21.63
N ARG A 332 -14.55 4.30 20.55
CA ARG A 332 -14.76 5.70 20.14
C ARG A 332 -16.23 6.02 19.85
N ASN A 333 -16.98 5.12 19.25
CA ASN A 333 -18.44 5.26 19.19
C ASN A 333 -19.03 5.26 20.62
N PRO A 334 -19.78 6.30 21.03
CA PRO A 334 -20.35 6.38 22.38
C PRO A 334 -21.51 5.41 22.62
N ARG A 335 -22.14 4.86 21.56
CA ARG A 335 -23.33 4.00 21.66
C ARG A 335 -23.04 2.54 22.00
N ILE A 336 -21.81 2.09 21.78
CA ILE A 336 -21.38 0.72 22.09
C ILE A 336 -20.83 0.63 23.52
N SER A 337 -20.87 -0.53 24.14
CA SER A 337 -20.30 -0.79 25.46
C SER A 337 -18.77 -0.71 25.43
N ASP A 338 -18.13 -1.49 24.55
CA ASP A 338 -16.70 -1.56 24.33
C ASP A 338 -16.36 -1.87 22.84
N TRP A 339 -15.08 -2.08 22.53
CA TRP A 339 -14.64 -2.37 21.16
C TRP A 339 -15.10 -3.75 20.66
N LYS A 340 -15.40 -4.71 21.56
CA LYS A 340 -15.84 -6.06 21.18
C LYS A 340 -17.24 -6.01 20.59
N GLU A 341 -18.12 -5.17 21.15
CA GLU A 341 -19.44 -4.91 20.56
C GLU A 341 -19.31 -4.32 19.14
N SER A 342 -18.34 -3.43 18.90
CA SER A 342 -18.06 -2.95 17.54
C SER A 342 -17.60 -4.09 16.64
N PHE A 343 -16.63 -4.89 17.09
CA PHE A 343 -16.10 -6.02 16.33
C PHE A 343 -17.22 -6.97 15.87
N GLU A 344 -18.06 -7.43 16.81
CA GLU A 344 -19.15 -8.35 16.49
C GLU A 344 -20.20 -7.71 15.57
N ALA A 345 -20.43 -6.39 15.68
CA ALA A 345 -21.33 -5.68 14.78
C ALA A 345 -20.81 -5.65 13.34
N TYR A 346 -19.51 -5.45 13.10
CA TYR A 346 -18.91 -5.54 11.76
C TYR A 346 -19.01 -6.96 11.20
N MET A 347 -18.68 -7.99 12.00
CA MET A 347 -18.76 -9.39 11.55
C MET A 347 -20.20 -9.77 11.19
N ALA A 348 -21.16 -9.43 12.04
CA ALA A 348 -22.58 -9.68 11.80
C ALA A 348 -23.10 -8.91 10.57
N ALA A 349 -22.66 -7.66 10.37
CA ALA A 349 -23.02 -6.87 9.20
C ALA A 349 -22.51 -7.51 7.90
N GLY A 350 -21.28 -8.03 7.90
CA GLY A 350 -20.71 -8.67 6.71
C GLY A 350 -21.44 -9.92 6.26
N VAL A 351 -21.92 -10.71 7.22
CA VAL A 351 -22.80 -11.85 6.95
C VAL A 351 -24.18 -11.36 6.48
N LYS A 352 -24.80 -10.44 7.23
CA LYS A 352 -26.17 -9.97 6.98
C LYS A 352 -26.33 -9.31 5.62
N TYR A 353 -25.39 -8.45 5.24
CA TYR A 353 -25.44 -7.69 3.99
C TYR A 353 -24.61 -8.34 2.87
N GLY A 354 -23.98 -9.49 3.14
CA GLY A 354 -23.34 -10.33 2.13
C GLY A 354 -21.95 -9.90 1.68
N PHE A 355 -21.42 -8.76 2.16
CA PHE A 355 -20.12 -8.25 1.75
C PHE A 355 -18.94 -9.13 2.20
N MET A 356 -19.11 -10.02 3.20
CA MET A 356 -18.09 -11.00 3.59
C MET A 356 -17.62 -11.87 2.41
N ASN A 357 -18.54 -12.27 1.53
CA ASN A 357 -18.25 -13.19 0.42
C ASN A 357 -18.33 -12.54 -0.96
N GLN A 358 -18.98 -11.37 -1.06
CA GLN A 358 -19.29 -10.74 -2.34
C GLN A 358 -18.47 -9.48 -2.61
N ALA A 359 -17.80 -8.92 -1.61
CA ALA A 359 -17.07 -7.66 -1.74
C ALA A 359 -15.56 -7.85 -1.56
N MET A 360 -14.77 -7.04 -2.24
CA MET A 360 -13.41 -6.71 -1.86
C MET A 360 -13.45 -6.06 -0.47
N LEU A 361 -12.55 -6.50 0.42
CA LEU A 361 -12.49 -5.99 1.77
C LEU A 361 -11.13 -5.39 2.08
N THR A 362 -11.16 -4.25 2.76
CA THR A 362 -10.00 -3.69 3.45
C THR A 362 -10.19 -3.84 4.95
N TYR A 363 -9.10 -3.89 5.72
CA TYR A 363 -9.17 -4.13 7.16
C TYR A 363 -8.31 -3.11 7.93
N TYR A 364 -8.98 -2.28 8.73
CA TYR A 364 -8.37 -1.36 9.67
C TYR A 364 -8.30 -2.00 11.07
N TYR A 365 -7.14 -2.26 11.66
CA TYR A 365 -5.80 -2.19 11.05
C TYR A 365 -4.83 -3.21 11.67
N GLY A 366 -3.79 -3.58 10.93
CA GLY A 366 -2.94 -4.73 11.20
C GLY A 366 -2.32 -4.79 12.60
N ASN A 367 -2.03 -3.66 13.25
CA ASN A 367 -1.48 -3.66 14.61
C ASN A 367 -2.46 -4.31 15.61
N ALA A 368 -3.76 -4.05 15.47
CA ALA A 368 -4.78 -4.65 16.33
C ALA A 368 -4.80 -6.17 16.15
N PHE A 369 -4.64 -6.66 14.91
CA PHE A 369 -4.71 -8.08 14.61
C PHE A 369 -3.49 -8.84 15.11
N VAL A 370 -2.30 -8.24 15.03
CA VAL A 370 -1.10 -8.77 15.69
C VAL A 370 -1.35 -8.87 17.20
N THR A 371 -1.88 -7.83 17.84
CA THR A 371 -2.20 -7.87 19.27
C THR A 371 -3.25 -8.94 19.61
N MET A 372 -4.29 -9.10 18.80
CA MET A 372 -5.27 -10.17 18.97
C MET A 372 -4.62 -11.55 18.86
N ALA A 373 -3.71 -11.73 17.90
CA ALA A 373 -3.03 -13.00 17.69
C ALA A 373 -2.05 -13.35 18.81
N THR A 374 -1.33 -12.37 19.36
CA THR A 374 -0.25 -12.60 20.35
C THR A 374 -0.69 -12.47 21.81
N THR A 375 -1.96 -12.13 22.06
CA THR A 375 -2.51 -11.99 23.42
C THR A 375 -3.54 -13.08 23.68
N SER A 376 -3.26 -13.96 24.64
CA SER A 376 -4.08 -15.16 24.92
C SER A 376 -5.58 -14.85 25.08
N GLU A 377 -5.92 -13.77 25.79
CA GLU A 377 -7.30 -13.36 26.05
C GLU A 377 -8.02 -12.77 24.83
N LEU A 378 -7.28 -12.43 23.77
CA LEU A 378 -7.81 -11.83 22.54
C LEU A 378 -7.74 -12.78 21.34
N ARG A 379 -7.17 -13.98 21.51
CA ARG A 379 -6.93 -14.93 20.42
C ARG A 379 -8.21 -15.30 19.66
N GLU A 380 -9.34 -15.38 20.36
CA GLU A 380 -10.64 -15.66 19.75
C GLU A 380 -11.01 -14.66 18.63
N TYR A 381 -10.58 -13.39 18.73
CA TYR A 381 -10.88 -12.37 17.72
C TYR A 381 -10.00 -12.54 16.49
N TYR A 382 -8.74 -12.98 16.66
CA TYR A 382 -7.87 -13.36 15.54
C TYR A 382 -8.41 -14.57 14.77
N GLU A 383 -8.94 -15.57 15.48
CA GLU A 383 -9.61 -16.72 14.86
C GLU A 383 -10.87 -16.29 14.09
N LYS A 384 -11.70 -15.42 14.68
CA LYS A 384 -12.89 -14.87 14.01
C LYS A 384 -12.54 -14.07 12.75
N ILE A 385 -11.44 -13.31 12.76
CA ILE A 385 -10.93 -12.62 11.55
C ILE A 385 -10.57 -13.67 10.49
N TYR A 386 -9.83 -14.72 10.86
CA TYR A 386 -9.50 -15.80 9.92
C TYR A 386 -10.76 -16.46 9.33
N TRP A 387 -11.77 -16.77 10.15
CA TRP A 387 -13.03 -17.36 9.68
C TRP A 387 -13.78 -16.41 8.75
N PHE A 388 -13.74 -15.11 9.01
CA PHE A 388 -14.39 -14.10 8.19
C PHE A 388 -13.70 -13.97 6.83
N VAL A 389 -12.36 -13.89 6.82
CA VAL A 389 -11.54 -13.87 5.59
C VAL A 389 -11.76 -15.13 4.74
N LYS A 390 -11.98 -16.29 5.37
CA LYS A 390 -12.32 -17.54 4.66
C LYS A 390 -13.79 -17.66 4.26
N GLY A 391 -14.62 -16.69 4.62
CA GLY A 391 -16.03 -16.68 4.27
C GLY A 391 -16.88 -17.69 5.06
N THR A 392 -16.38 -18.21 6.18
CA THR A 392 -17.03 -19.27 6.98
C THR A 392 -17.58 -18.78 8.31
N TYR A 393 -17.25 -17.56 8.74
CA TYR A 393 -17.76 -16.96 9.98
C TYR A 393 -19.30 -17.07 10.04
N PRO A 394 -19.88 -17.47 11.20
CA PRO A 394 -19.26 -17.61 12.52
C PRO A 394 -18.64 -18.99 12.81
N ASN A 395 -18.45 -19.83 11.79
CA ASN A 395 -17.90 -21.18 11.95
C ASN A 395 -16.44 -21.23 11.49
N ALA A 396 -15.66 -22.11 12.11
CA ALA A 396 -14.32 -22.41 11.66
C ALA A 396 -14.33 -22.98 10.22
N PRO A 397 -13.31 -22.68 9.40
CA PRO A 397 -13.12 -23.32 8.10
C PRO A 397 -13.05 -24.86 8.21
N PRO A 398 -13.54 -25.58 7.19
CA PRO A 398 -13.60 -27.04 7.18
C PRO A 398 -12.23 -27.73 7.17
#